data_AF-A0A0S3TTR4-F1
#
_entry.id   AF-A0A0S3TTR4-F1
#
_cell.length_a   1.000
_cell.length_b   1.000
_cell.length_c   1.000
_cell.angle_alpha   90.00
_cell.angle_beta   90.00
_cell.angle_gamma   90.00
#
_symmetry.space_group_name_H-M   'P 1'
#
loop_
_entity.id
_entity.type
_entity.pdbx_description
1 polymer ?
#
loop_
_entity_poly.entity_id
_entity_poly.type
_entity_poly.pdbx_seq_one_letter_code
_entity_poly.pdbx_strand_id
1 'polypeptide(L)'
;MTKVQSVTRQTSSRTTVQRSTQISAANSVAVQSQKAGFTLAVLQPAGDISEVITRVSPKSKHGNKYHKERFLGDYKYKIKSKAKFVRGLKAGDCIVVRLYDTQILTV
;
A
#
# COMPACT_ATOMS: atom_id res chain seq x y z
N MET A 1 33.41 -8.80 54.10
CA MET A 1 31.95 -8.70 53.84
C MET A 1 31.74 -7.67 52.75
N THR A 2 31.25 -8.11 51.59
CA THR A 2 31.38 -7.45 50.29
C THR A 2 30.20 -6.50 50.03
N LYS A 3 30.48 -5.25 49.63
CA LYS A 3 29.48 -4.21 49.35
C LYS A 3 28.92 -4.42 47.94
N VAL A 4 27.66 -4.84 47.83
CA VAL A 4 26.97 -5.02 46.55
C VAL A 4 26.49 -3.65 46.05
N GLN A 5 27.09 -3.15 44.98
CA GLN A 5 26.58 -1.99 44.23
C GLN A 5 25.61 -2.48 43.16
N SER A 6 24.34 -2.06 43.24
CA SER A 6 23.35 -2.27 42.20
C SER A 6 23.45 -1.17 41.14
N VAL A 7 23.83 -1.55 39.91
CA VAL A 7 23.82 -0.68 38.74
C VAL A 7 22.47 -0.83 38.04
N THR A 8 21.55 0.10 38.30
CA THR A 8 20.24 0.13 37.62
C THR A 8 20.35 0.97 36.35
N ARG A 9 20.16 0.33 35.20
CA ARG A 9 20.20 0.93 33.85
C ARG A 9 19.03 1.88 33.65
N GLN A 10 19.29 3.17 33.50
CA GLN A 10 18.29 4.17 33.08
C GLN A 10 17.94 3.98 31.60
N THR A 11 16.77 3.41 31.31
CA THR A 11 16.18 3.40 29.97
C THR A 11 15.57 4.77 29.67
N SER A 12 16.16 5.50 28.73
CA SER A 12 15.64 6.77 28.20
C SER A 12 14.37 6.50 27.37
N SER A 13 13.22 6.98 27.83
CA SER A 13 11.95 6.89 27.11
C SER A 13 11.87 7.98 26.02
N ARG A 14 12.04 7.58 24.77
CA ARG A 14 11.82 8.43 23.60
C ARG A 14 10.31 8.66 23.41
N THR A 15 9.83 9.86 23.74
CA THR A 15 8.49 10.33 23.42
C THR A 15 8.35 10.46 21.90
N THR A 16 7.59 9.55 21.29
CA THR A 16 7.13 9.72 19.92
C THR A 16 5.83 10.52 19.96
N VAL A 17 5.85 11.71 19.36
CA VAL A 17 4.66 12.55 19.16
C VAL A 17 3.77 11.82 18.15
N GLN A 18 2.86 11.00 18.67
CA GLN A 18 1.89 10.26 17.88
C GLN A 18 0.72 11.21 17.59
N ARG A 19 0.78 11.91 16.45
CA ARG A 19 -0.32 12.76 15.97
C ARG A 19 -1.48 11.85 15.52
N SER A 20 -2.34 11.45 16.45
CA SER A 20 -3.57 10.71 16.11
C SER A 20 -4.60 11.68 15.53
N THR A 21 -4.85 11.63 14.23
CA THR A 21 -6.11 12.10 13.67
C THR A 21 -7.19 11.09 14.06
N GLN A 22 -7.88 11.34 15.17
CA GLN A 22 -9.09 10.61 15.52
C GLN A 22 -10.18 10.97 14.50
N ILE A 23 -10.39 10.10 13.52
CA ILE A 23 -11.54 10.19 12.61
C ILE A 23 -12.67 9.42 13.30
N SER A 24 -13.58 10.16 13.92
CA SER A 24 -14.80 9.59 14.51
C SER A 24 -15.84 9.24 13.43
N ALA A 25 -16.47 8.08 13.63
CA ALA A 25 -17.78 7.63 13.18
C ALA A 25 -18.01 7.13 11.74
N ALA A 26 -18.56 5.91 11.63
CA ALA A 26 -19.76 5.64 10.82
C ALA A 26 -20.39 4.29 11.22
N ASN A 27 -21.69 4.29 11.51
CA ASN A 27 -22.53 3.11 11.64
C ASN A 27 -22.29 2.16 10.46
N SER A 28 -22.06 0.88 10.74
CA SER A 28 -21.93 -0.18 9.75
C SER A 28 -23.30 -0.51 9.15
N VAL A 29 -23.83 0.40 8.32
CA VAL A 29 -24.82 0.02 7.32
C VAL A 29 -24.09 -0.95 6.39
N ALA A 30 -24.60 -2.17 6.25
CA ALA A 30 -24.05 -3.14 5.32
C ALA A 30 -24.23 -2.60 3.91
N VAL A 31 -23.24 -1.82 3.44
CA VAL A 31 -23.17 -1.30 2.08
C VAL A 31 -23.07 -2.53 1.19
N GLN A 32 -24.15 -2.80 0.48
CA GLN A 32 -24.21 -3.80 -0.57
C GLN A 32 -23.00 -3.55 -1.48
N SER A 33 -22.02 -4.46 -1.43
CA SER A 33 -20.68 -4.26 -1.98
C SER A 33 -20.80 -4.18 -3.51
N GLN A 34 -21.03 -2.98 -4.04
CA GLN A 34 -20.81 -2.72 -5.46
C GLN A 34 -19.34 -3.06 -5.72
N LYS A 35 -19.09 -3.90 -6.72
CA LYS A 35 -17.73 -4.23 -7.17
C LYS A 35 -17.11 -2.94 -7.71
N ALA A 36 -16.44 -2.21 -6.83
CA ALA A 36 -15.80 -0.95 -7.09
C ALA A 36 -14.62 -1.15 -8.06
N GLY A 37 -14.30 -0.07 -8.76
CA GLY A 37 -13.10 0.05 -9.56
C GLY A 37 -12.03 0.92 -8.90
N PHE A 38 -10.89 1.04 -9.55
CA PHE A 38 -9.88 2.04 -9.23
C PHE A 38 -9.28 2.62 -10.52
N THR A 39 -8.64 3.78 -10.40
CA THR A 39 -7.87 4.39 -11.47
C THR A 39 -6.42 4.43 -11.04
N LEU A 40 -5.52 3.94 -11.88
CA LEU A 40 -4.08 4.07 -11.68
C LEU A 40 -3.55 5.16 -12.62
N ALA A 41 -2.63 5.95 -12.12
CA ALA A 41 -1.88 6.94 -12.88
C ALA A 41 -0.44 6.90 -12.38
N VAL A 42 0.52 6.81 -13.30
CA VAL A 42 1.94 6.82 -12.95
C VAL A 42 2.54 8.12 -13.45
N LEU A 43 3.08 8.91 -12.54
CA LEU A 43 3.74 10.18 -12.82
C LEU A 43 5.22 10.07 -12.47
N GLN A 44 6.06 10.53 -13.38
CA GLN A 44 7.48 10.72 -13.16
C GLN A 44 7.78 12.22 -13.25
N PRO A 45 8.13 12.88 -12.12
CA PRO A 45 8.43 14.31 -12.10
C PRO A 45 9.69 14.68 -12.89
N ALA A 46 10.68 13.79 -12.95
CA ALA A 46 11.93 13.98 -13.66
C ALA A 46 12.43 12.66 -14.29
N GLY A 47 13.01 12.75 -15.49
CA GLY A 47 13.53 11.63 -16.27
C GLY A 47 12.65 11.25 -17.47
N ASP A 48 13.19 10.36 -18.30
CA ASP A 48 12.77 10.22 -19.70
C ASP A 48 12.06 8.88 -20.00
N ILE A 49 11.64 8.17 -18.96
CA ILE A 49 10.90 6.91 -19.13
C ILE A 49 9.53 7.25 -19.69
N SER A 50 9.23 6.72 -20.87
CA SER A 50 7.93 6.92 -21.53
C SER A 50 6.89 5.90 -21.04
N GLU A 51 7.34 4.69 -20.68
CA GLU A 51 6.49 3.54 -20.40
C GLU A 51 7.08 2.67 -19.28
N VAL A 52 6.21 2.09 -18.46
CA VAL A 52 6.57 1.14 -17.40
C VAL A 52 5.70 -0.11 -17.50
N ILE A 53 6.19 -1.23 -16.97
CA ILE A 53 5.35 -2.39 -16.70
C ILE A 53 4.84 -2.28 -15.25
N THR A 54 3.53 -2.18 -15.09
CA THR A 54 2.88 -2.21 -13.77
C THR A 54 2.36 -3.61 -13.48
N ARG A 55 2.91 -4.27 -12.46
CA ARG A 55 2.32 -5.49 -11.88
C ARG A 55 1.26 -5.11 -10.87
N VAL A 56 0.02 -5.51 -11.13
CA VAL A 56 -1.11 -5.24 -10.25
C VAL A 56 -1.49 -6.52 -9.53
N SER A 57 -1.59 -6.43 -8.20
CA SER A 57 -2.01 -7.55 -7.38
C SER A 57 -2.95 -7.10 -6.25
N PRO A 58 -4.26 -7.38 -6.32
CA PRO A 58 -5.18 -7.08 -5.24
C PRO A 58 -4.99 -7.97 -4.01
N LYS A 59 -5.32 -7.40 -2.84
CA LYS A 59 -5.46 -8.08 -1.56
C LYS A 59 -6.82 -7.77 -0.99
N SER A 60 -7.71 -8.77 -0.98
CA SER A 60 -9.06 -8.58 -0.45
C SER A 60 -9.05 -8.38 1.06
N LYS A 61 -9.84 -7.43 1.55
CA LYS A 61 -10.01 -7.19 2.98
C LYS A 61 -10.93 -8.23 3.61
N HIS A 62 -10.54 -8.73 4.79
CA HIS A 62 -11.31 -9.66 5.60
C HIS A 62 -11.18 -9.28 7.08
N GLY A 63 -12.25 -8.68 7.63
CA GLY A 63 -12.23 -8.05 8.94
C GLY A 63 -11.12 -6.99 9.04
N ASN A 64 -10.24 -7.14 10.03
CA ASN A 64 -9.10 -6.25 10.28
C ASN A 64 -7.81 -6.72 9.58
N LYS A 65 -7.89 -7.70 8.67
CA LYS A 65 -6.73 -8.28 7.97
C LYS A 65 -6.93 -8.25 6.45
N TYR A 66 -5.88 -8.59 5.72
CA TYR A 66 -5.89 -8.75 4.27
C TYR A 66 -5.52 -10.19 3.90
N HIS A 67 -6.16 -10.73 2.87
CA HIS A 67 -5.75 -11.99 2.27
C HIS A 67 -4.37 -11.89 1.60
N LYS A 68 -3.84 -13.05 1.19
CA LYS A 68 -2.62 -13.13 0.38
C LYS A 68 -2.80 -12.35 -0.93
N GLU A 69 -1.69 -11.81 -1.41
CA GLU A 69 -1.61 -11.13 -2.70
C GLU A 69 -2.06 -12.09 -3.81
N ARG A 70 -2.99 -11.65 -4.66
CA ARG A 70 -3.41 -12.38 -5.86
C ARG A 70 -2.91 -11.62 -7.07
N PHE A 71 -2.07 -12.26 -7.88
CA PHE A 71 -1.61 -11.67 -9.13
C PHE A 71 -2.79 -11.46 -10.08
N LEU A 72 -2.99 -10.23 -10.55
CA LEU A 72 -4.01 -9.89 -11.55
C LEU A 72 -3.40 -9.87 -12.94
N GLY A 73 -2.23 -9.25 -13.08
CA GLY A 73 -1.56 -9.13 -14.36
C GLY A 73 -0.47 -8.07 -14.37
N ASP A 74 0.33 -8.13 -15.42
CA ASP A 74 1.29 -7.10 -15.80
C ASP A 74 0.68 -6.28 -16.93
N TYR A 75 0.72 -4.96 -16.78
CA TYR A 75 0.14 -4.02 -17.73
C TYR A 75 1.20 -3.03 -18.17
N LYS A 76 1.33 -2.83 -19.48
CA LYS A 76 2.16 -1.77 -20.03
C LYS A 76 1.45 -0.43 -19.85
N TYR A 77 2.11 0.53 -19.20
CA TYR A 77 1.53 1.79 -18.79
C TYR A 77 2.35 2.95 -19.32
N LYS A 78 1.70 3.88 -20.02
CA LYS A 78 2.31 5.15 -20.43
C LYS A 78 2.39 6.09 -19.22
N ILE A 79 3.56 6.69 -19.01
CA ILE A 79 3.74 7.73 -18.00
C ILE A 79 2.83 8.92 -18.32
N LYS A 80 2.31 9.60 -17.27
CA LYS A 80 1.31 10.69 -17.36
C LYS A 80 -0.06 10.29 -17.92
N SER A 81 -0.33 8.99 -18.09
CA SER A 81 -1.64 8.47 -18.47
C SER A 81 -2.39 7.85 -17.29
N LYS A 82 -3.72 7.74 -17.44
CA LYS A 82 -4.62 7.10 -16.47
C LYS A 82 -5.26 5.87 -17.13
N ALA A 83 -5.36 4.76 -16.40
CA ALA A 83 -6.23 3.65 -16.80
C ALA A 83 -7.17 3.25 -15.66
N LYS A 84 -8.38 2.85 -16.06
CA LYS A 84 -9.50 2.55 -15.17
C LYS A 84 -9.71 1.04 -15.11
N PHE A 85 -9.63 0.49 -13.92
CA PHE A 85 -9.99 -0.87 -13.60
C PHE A 85 -11.42 -0.85 -13.06
N VAL A 86 -12.38 -1.30 -13.85
CA VAL A 86 -13.81 -1.07 -13.56
C VAL A 86 -14.45 -2.10 -12.63
N ARG A 87 -13.77 -3.23 -12.38
CA ARG A 87 -14.32 -4.38 -11.62
C ARG A 87 -13.19 -5.11 -10.89
N GLY A 88 -13.59 -6.03 -10.01
CA GLY A 88 -12.67 -6.98 -9.37
C GLY A 88 -12.15 -6.55 -8.00
N LEU A 89 -12.59 -5.39 -7.50
CA LEU A 89 -12.28 -4.88 -6.18
C LEU A 89 -13.56 -4.49 -5.45
N LYS A 90 -13.52 -4.52 -4.12
CA LYS A 90 -14.56 -3.94 -3.27
C LYS A 90 -13.96 -2.81 -2.44
N ALA A 91 -14.82 -1.92 -1.94
CA ALA A 91 -14.41 -0.87 -1.03
C ALA A 91 -13.64 -1.47 0.16
N GLY A 92 -12.46 -0.91 0.44
CA GLY A 92 -11.58 -1.35 1.52
C GLY A 92 -10.56 -2.43 1.14
N ASP A 93 -10.60 -3.00 -0.07
CA ASP A 93 -9.50 -3.83 -0.56
C ASP A 93 -8.22 -3.00 -0.74
N CYS A 94 -7.07 -3.66 -0.59
CA CYS A 94 -5.77 -3.06 -0.84
C CYS A 94 -5.26 -3.48 -2.23
N ILE A 95 -4.59 -2.58 -2.94
CA ILE A 95 -4.00 -2.85 -4.24
C ILE A 95 -2.49 -2.71 -4.11
N VAL A 96 -1.76 -3.77 -4.43
CA VAL A 96 -0.31 -3.73 -4.56
C VAL A 96 0.03 -3.43 -6.01
N VAL A 97 0.82 -2.38 -6.23
CA VAL A 97 1.34 -2.01 -7.55
C VAL A 97 2.85 -2.03 -7.48
N ARG A 98 3.49 -2.80 -8.36
CA ARG A 98 4.95 -2.80 -8.55
C ARG A 98 5.26 -2.25 -9.93
N LEU A 99 6.22 -1.34 -10.01
CA LEU A 99 6.66 -0.73 -11.26
C LEU A 99 7.98 -1.35 -11.68
N TYR A 100 8.06 -1.74 -12.94
CA TYR A 100 9.28 -2.22 -13.58
C TYR A 100 9.57 -1.35 -14.78
N ASP A 101 10.85 -1.05 -15.02
CA ASP A 101 11.28 -0.47 -16.27
C ASP A 101 11.04 -1.48 -17.40
N THR A 102 10.72 -0.98 -18.59
CA THR A 102 10.60 -1.77 -19.82
C THR A 102 11.95 -2.20 -20.39
N GLN A 103 13.04 -1.59 -19.94
CA GLN A 103 14.40 -2.01 -20.25
C GLN A 103 14.70 -3.35 -19.55
N ILE A 104 14.43 -4.45 -20.26
CA ILE A 104 15.01 -5.74 -19.94
C ILE A 104 16.54 -5.60 -20.04
N LEU A 105 17.29 -6.11 -19.05
CA LEU A 105 18.74 -6.27 -19.18
C LEU A 105 19.02 -6.97 -20.51
N THR A 106 19.68 -6.26 -21.42
CA THR A 106 20.33 -6.90 -22.57
C THR A 106 21.35 -7.88 -22.01
N VAL A 107 21.09 -9.18 -22.17
CA VAL A 107 22.00 -10.27 -21.80
C VAL A 107 22.99 -10.48 -22.93
#